data_AF-A0AAD4NWL0-F1
#
_entry.id   AF-A0AAD4NWL0-F1
#
_cell.length_a   1.000
_cell.length_b   1.000
_cell.length_c   1.000
_cell.angle_alpha   90.00
_cell.angle_beta   90.00
_cell.angle_gamma   90.00
#
_symmetry.space_group_name_H-M   'P 1'
#
loop_
_entity.id
_entity.type
_entity.pdbx_description
1 polymer ?
#
loop_
_entity_poly.entity_id
_entity_poly.type
_entity_poly.pdbx_seq_one_letter_code
_entity_poly.pdbx_strand_id
1 'polypeptide(L)'
;MLSATLEFKDVFPRYQQRDVSYTSLPSEEEWRKVQVICKFLGEFEELTKLISGSKYPTANLFLPELVLIKNLLKEKSQETFMVVFVTTIREILRTLYRDWLRARYGIKAKSRDKDSIKEITLT
;
A
#
# COMPACT_ATOMS: atom_id res chain seq x y z
N MET A 1 7.81 -1.76 13.35
CA MET A 1 9.25 -1.52 13.10
C MET A 1 9.49 -0.09 12.63
N LEU A 2 8.91 0.36 11.50
CA LEU A 2 9.06 1.75 11.03
C LEU A 2 8.45 2.81 11.98
N SER A 3 7.30 2.52 12.58
CA SER A 3 6.68 3.40 13.59
C SER A 3 7.59 3.64 14.79
N ALA A 4 8.23 2.58 15.30
CA ALA A 4 9.20 2.68 16.39
C ALA A 4 10.43 3.53 15.98
N THR A 5 10.89 3.45 14.74
CA THR A 5 11.98 4.29 14.23
C THR A 5 11.67 5.78 14.36
N LEU A 6 10.40 6.19 14.23
CA LEU A 6 9.98 7.59 14.42
C LEU A 6 10.10 8.04 15.88
N GLU A 7 9.83 7.16 16.85
CA GLU A 7 10.00 7.45 18.28
C GLU A 7 11.47 7.69 18.64
N PHE A 8 12.39 7.09 17.90
CA PHE A 8 13.83 7.26 18.09
C PHE A 8 14.46 8.34 17.21
N LYS A 9 13.68 9.15 16.49
CA LYS A 9 14.19 10.20 15.58
C LYS A 9 15.31 11.03 16.22
N ASP A 10 15.11 11.49 17.45
CA ASP A 10 16.06 12.38 18.17
C ASP A 10 17.31 11.65 18.70
N VAL A 11 17.31 10.31 18.65
CA VAL A 11 18.45 9.48 19.05
C VAL A 11 19.47 9.36 17.94
N PHE A 12 19.06 9.41 16.67
CA PHE A 12 19.97 9.25 15.53
C PHE A 12 21.09 10.32 15.48
N PRO A 13 20.83 11.62 15.72
CA PRO A 13 21.91 12.62 15.79
C PRO A 13 22.89 12.34 16.94
N ARG A 14 22.40 11.87 18.09
CA ARG A 14 23.25 11.53 19.24
C ARG A 14 24.10 10.29 18.96
N TYR A 15 23.55 9.35 18.18
CA TYR A 15 24.29 8.17 17.74
C TYR A 15 25.43 8.55 16.78
N GLN A 16 25.18 9.45 15.83
CA GLN A 16 26.22 9.97 14.92
C GLN A 16 27.38 10.64 15.66
N GLN A 17 27.12 11.33 16.78
CA GLN A 17 28.18 11.93 17.59
C GLN A 17 29.09 10.89 18.26
N ARG A 18 28.59 9.67 18.50
CA ARG A 18 29.34 8.59 19.16
C ARG A 18 30.07 7.69 18.17
N ASP A 19 29.46 7.49 17.00
CA ASP A 19 30.00 6.62 15.95
C ASP A 19 30.27 7.45 14.69
N VAL A 20 31.54 7.83 14.52
CA VAL A 20 32.01 8.63 13.38
C VAL A 20 31.83 7.90 12.04
N SER A 21 31.68 6.57 12.06
CA SER A 21 31.41 5.78 10.85
C SER A 21 29.95 5.88 10.39
N TYR A 22 29.04 6.37 11.25
CA TYR A 22 27.63 6.54 10.92
C TYR A 22 27.39 7.80 10.07
N THR A 23 27.35 7.62 8.75
CA THR A 23 27.17 8.71 7.78
C THR A 23 25.75 8.83 7.22
N SER A 24 24.86 7.89 7.59
CA SER A 24 23.52 7.77 7.01
C SER A 24 22.41 8.35 7.90
N LEU A 25 22.62 9.57 8.42
CA LEU A 25 21.59 10.27 9.19
C LEU A 25 20.45 10.71 8.25
N PRO A 26 19.19 10.30 8.49
CA PRO A 26 18.08 10.74 7.64
C PRO A 26 17.83 12.24 7.79
N SER A 27 17.56 12.90 6.67
CA SER A 27 17.14 14.30 6.58
C SER A 27 15.71 14.50 7.10
N GLU A 28 15.34 15.74 7.42
CA GLU A 28 13.97 16.09 7.83
C GLU A 28 12.92 15.69 6.78
N GLU A 29 13.25 15.81 5.49
CA GLU A 29 12.35 15.37 4.41
C GLU A 29 12.21 13.85 4.36
N GLU A 30 13.26 13.09 4.65
CA GLU A 30 13.16 11.62 4.77
C GLU A 30 12.32 11.22 5.97
N TRP A 31 12.46 11.91 7.11
CA TRP A 31 11.58 11.70 8.26
C TRP A 31 10.11 11.98 7.94
N ARG A 32 9.82 13.06 7.21
CA ARG A 32 8.47 13.36 6.72
C ARG A 32 7.93 12.23 5.85
N LYS A 33 8.74 11.71 4.92
CA LYS A 33 8.35 10.56 4.08
C LYS A 33 8.04 9.31 4.92
N VAL A 34 8.87 8.99 5.91
CA VAL A 34 8.63 7.85 6.82
C VAL A 34 7.32 8.02 7.59
N GLN A 35 7.00 9.22 8.06
CA GLN A 35 5.72 9.50 8.73
C GLN A 35 4.52 9.24 7.81
N VAL A 36 4.57 9.72 6.57
CA VAL A 36 3.51 9.49 5.57
C VAL A 36 3.36 8.00 5.26
N ILE A 37 4.47 7.27 5.11
CA ILE A 37 4.45 5.81 4.88
C ILE A 37 3.84 5.09 6.08
N CYS A 38 4.24 5.43 7.30
CA CYS A 38 3.71 4.80 8.51
C CYS A 38 2.21 5.03 8.65
N LYS A 39 1.74 6.26 8.40
CA LYS A 39 0.31 6.58 8.43
C LYS A 39 -0.46 5.76 7.39
N PHE A 40 0.01 5.74 6.15
CA PHE A 40 -0.62 4.93 5.10
C PHE A 40 -0.63 3.44 5.45
N LEU A 41 0.47 2.91 5.98
CA LEU A 41 0.56 1.50 6.37
C LEU A 41 -0.43 1.15 7.49
N GLY A 42 -0.67 2.06 8.44
CA GLY A 42 -1.69 1.88 9.47
C GLY A 42 -3.10 1.81 8.87
N GLU A 43 -3.46 2.81 8.04
CA GLU A 43 -4.75 2.83 7.31
C GLU A 43 -4.93 1.57 6.43
N PHE A 44 -3.86 1.12 5.78
CA PHE A 44 -3.86 -0.05 4.92
C PHE A 44 -3.93 -1.37 5.70
N GLU A 45 -3.29 -1.47 6.87
CA GLU A 45 -3.31 -2.66 7.72
C GLU A 45 -4.74 -2.96 8.22
N GLU A 46 -5.48 -1.93 8.66
CA GLU A 46 -6.86 -2.09 9.10
C GLU A 46 -7.76 -2.64 7.98
N LEU A 47 -7.65 -2.08 6.78
CA LEU A 47 -8.39 -2.57 5.62
C LEU A 47 -7.97 -3.98 5.21
N THR A 48 -6.67 -4.29 5.31
CA THR A 48 -6.14 -5.62 4.95
C THR A 48 -6.57 -6.68 5.94
N LYS A 49 -6.65 -6.38 7.25
CA LYS A 49 -7.18 -7.30 8.29
C LYS A 49 -8.60 -7.74 7.98
N LEU A 50 -9.43 -6.82 7.48
CA LEU A 50 -10.81 -7.13 7.11
C LEU A 50 -10.87 -8.11 5.93
N ILE A 51 -9.98 -7.96 4.95
CA ILE A 51 -9.86 -8.88 3.80
C ILE A 51 -9.23 -10.22 4.20
N SER A 52 -8.19 -10.21 5.04
CA SER A 52 -7.43 -11.40 5.43
C SER A 52 -8.09 -12.22 6.53
N GLY A 53 -9.07 -11.66 7.23
CA GLY A 53 -9.82 -12.31 8.31
C GLY A 53 -10.72 -13.47 7.86
N SER A 54 -10.90 -13.68 6.55
CA SER A 54 -11.60 -14.85 6.03
C SER A 54 -10.92 -15.43 4.80
N LYS A 55 -10.94 -16.76 4.68
CA LYS A 55 -10.36 -17.46 3.52
C LYS A 55 -11.10 -17.12 2.21
N TYR A 56 -12.37 -16.72 2.33
CA TYR A 56 -13.25 -16.30 1.24
C TYR A 56 -14.28 -15.31 1.77
N PRO A 57 -13.96 -14.00 1.85
CA PRO A 57 -14.99 -13.03 2.19
C PRO A 57 -16.09 -13.12 1.13
N THR A 58 -17.34 -13.14 1.59
CA THR A 58 -18.50 -13.06 0.69
C THR A 58 -18.43 -11.75 -0.08
N ALA A 59 -18.87 -11.73 -1.35
CA ALA A 59 -18.63 -10.58 -2.24
C ALA A 59 -19.13 -9.23 -1.67
N ASN A 60 -20.19 -9.30 -0.87
CA ASN A 60 -20.76 -8.17 -0.12
C ASN A 60 -19.83 -7.58 0.96
N LEU A 61 -18.84 -8.32 1.44
CA LEU A 61 -17.82 -7.93 2.44
C LEU A 61 -16.41 -7.80 1.84
N PHE A 62 -16.28 -7.92 0.52
CA PHE A 62 -14.99 -7.77 -0.15
C PHE A 62 -14.99 -6.57 -1.10
N LEU A 63 -16.10 -6.35 -1.82
CA LEU A 63 -16.20 -5.27 -2.80
C LEU A 63 -16.14 -3.88 -2.16
N PRO A 64 -16.89 -3.57 -1.09
CA PRO A 64 -16.79 -2.26 -0.42
C PRO A 64 -15.36 -1.93 0.04
N GLU A 65 -14.68 -2.91 0.62
CA GLU A 65 -13.34 -2.83 1.20
C GLU A 65 -12.30 -2.61 0.10
N LEU A 66 -12.43 -3.31 -1.03
CA LEU A 66 -11.59 -3.10 -2.20
C LEU A 66 -11.74 -1.69 -2.75
N VAL A 67 -12.95 -1.13 -2.73
CA VAL A 67 -13.21 0.26 -3.14
C VAL A 67 -12.55 1.25 -2.17
N LEU A 68 -12.64 1.03 -0.86
CA LEU A 68 -11.96 1.84 0.15
C LEU A 68 -10.45 1.86 -0.07
N ILE A 69 -9.84 0.68 -0.26
CA ILE A 69 -8.40 0.58 -0.54
C ILE A 69 -8.05 1.27 -1.87
N LYS A 70 -8.87 1.12 -2.91
CA LYS A 70 -8.65 1.81 -4.19
C LYS A 70 -8.65 3.32 -4.04
N ASN A 71 -9.56 3.87 -3.23
CA ASN A 71 -9.65 5.30 -2.96
C ASN A 71 -8.46 5.78 -2.12
N LEU A 72 -8.09 5.03 -1.09
CA LEU A 72 -6.90 5.30 -0.27
C LEU A 72 -5.62 5.37 -1.14
N LEU A 73 -5.44 4.41 -2.04
CA LEU A 73 -4.33 4.37 -2.99
C LEU A 73 -4.36 5.55 -3.98
N LYS A 74 -5.54 6.03 -4.39
CA LYS A 74 -5.69 7.19 -5.27
C LYS A 74 -5.27 8.47 -4.56
N GLU A 75 -5.69 8.64 -3.30
CA GLU A 75 -5.30 9.78 -2.47
C GLU A 75 -3.77 9.84 -2.29
N LYS A 76 -3.14 8.72 -1.87
CA LYS A 76 -1.69 8.72 -1.64
C LYS A 76 -0.84 8.79 -2.91
N SER A 77 -1.42 8.53 -4.08
CA SER A 77 -0.68 8.64 -5.36
C SER A 77 -0.30 10.06 -5.77
N GLN A 78 -0.78 11.08 -5.04
CA GLN A 78 -0.39 12.48 -5.25
C GLN A 78 1.05 12.76 -4.78
N GLU A 79 1.55 11.99 -3.80
CA GLU A 79 2.93 12.09 -3.32
C GLU A 79 3.86 11.30 -4.26
N THR A 80 4.79 11.96 -4.95
CA THR A 80 5.65 11.33 -5.97
C THR A 80 6.41 10.10 -5.43
N PHE A 81 6.92 10.19 -4.19
CA PHE A 81 7.66 9.09 -3.58
C PHE A 81 6.78 7.87 -3.23
N MET A 82 5.46 8.06 -3.11
CA MET A 82 4.49 6.99 -2.84
C MET A 82 4.08 6.25 -4.12
N VAL A 83 4.35 6.78 -5.32
CA VAL A 83 3.85 6.22 -6.59
C VAL A 83 4.28 4.76 -6.79
N VAL A 84 5.54 4.43 -6.53
CA VAL A 84 6.03 3.04 -6.65
C VAL A 84 5.31 2.15 -5.64
N PHE A 85 5.21 2.59 -4.40
CA PHE A 85 4.55 1.83 -3.33
C PHE A 85 3.07 1.55 -3.65
N VAL A 86 2.36 2.58 -4.08
CA VAL A 86 0.94 2.53 -4.45
C VAL A 86 0.72 1.65 -5.68
N THR A 87 1.59 1.72 -6.70
CA THR A 87 1.46 0.91 -7.91
C THR A 87 1.70 -0.57 -7.63
N THR A 88 2.68 -0.91 -6.78
CA THR A 88 2.92 -2.28 -6.32
C THR A 88 1.71 -2.85 -5.58
N ILE A 89 1.17 -2.12 -4.60
CA ILE A 89 -0.02 -2.57 -3.85
C ILE A 89 -1.22 -2.74 -4.80
N ARG A 90 -1.41 -1.82 -5.75
CA ARG A 90 -2.48 -1.93 -6.75
C ARG A 90 -2.34 -3.17 -7.63
N GLU A 91 -1.12 -3.61 -7.96
CA GLU A 91 -0.91 -4.85 -8.70
C GLU A 91 -1.21 -6.08 -7.85
N ILE A 92 -0.76 -6.10 -6.59
CA ILE A 92 -1.06 -7.18 -5.63
C ILE A 92 -2.57 -7.33 -5.42
N LEU A 93 -3.31 -6.23 -5.26
CA LEU A 93 -4.76 -6.29 -5.13
C LEU A 93 -5.44 -6.81 -6.41
N ARG A 94 -4.90 -6.46 -7.58
CA ARG A 94 -5.39 -6.99 -8.86
C ARG A 94 -5.13 -8.48 -9.01
N THR A 95 -3.98 -9.00 -8.57
CA THR A 95 -3.71 -10.45 -8.58
C THR A 95 -4.66 -11.17 -7.63
N LEU A 96 -4.79 -10.69 -6.38
CA LEU A 96 -5.70 -11.26 -5.39
C LEU A 96 -7.15 -11.29 -5.87
N TYR A 97 -7.64 -10.20 -6.48
CA TYR A 97 -8.99 -10.16 -7.03
C TYR A 97 -9.20 -11.16 -8.18
N ARG A 98 -8.21 -11.28 -9.08
CA ARG A 98 -8.27 -12.27 -10.18
C ARG A 98 -8.28 -13.70 -9.65
N ASP A 99 -7.48 -13.98 -8.63
CA ASP A 99 -7.40 -15.32 -8.03
C ASP A 99 -8.69 -15.67 -7.28
N TRP A 100 -9.29 -14.70 -6.58
CA TRP A 100 -10.61 -14.84 -5.97
C TRP A 100 -11.71 -15.12 -7.01
N LEU A 101 -11.73 -14.39 -8.14
CA LEU A 101 -12.69 -14.62 -9.22
C LEU A 101 -12.53 -16.02 -9.85
N ARG A 102 -11.28 -16.45 -10.06
CA ARG A 102 -10.98 -17.81 -10.57
C ARG A 102 -11.49 -18.88 -9.62
N ALA A 103 -11.21 -18.74 -8.32
CA ALA A 103 -11.60 -19.73 -7.31
C ALA A 103 -13.12 -19.86 -7.17
N ARG A 104 -13.87 -18.77 -7.31
CA ARG A 104 -15.32 -18.74 -7.07
C ARG A 104 -16.18 -19.01 -8.30
N TYR A 105 -15.77 -18.51 -9.47
CA TYR A 105 -16.57 -18.55 -10.70
C TYR A 105 -15.93 -19.36 -11.83
N GLY A 106 -14.74 -19.93 -11.63
CA GLY A 106 -14.03 -20.68 -12.67
C GLY A 106 -13.59 -19.83 -13.87
N ILE A 107 -13.64 -18.49 -13.77
CA ILE A 107 -13.34 -17.57 -14.86
C ILE A 107 -11.83 -17.58 -15.12
N LYS A 108 -11.36 -18.27 -16.16
CA LYS A 108 -9.99 -18.08 -16.65
C LYS A 108 -9.85 -16.63 -17.13
N ALA A 109 -9.05 -15.84 -16.43
CA ALA A 109 -8.76 -14.47 -16.83
C ALA A 109 -8.12 -14.51 -18.23
N LYS A 110 -8.85 -14.04 -19.25
CA LYS A 110 -8.32 -13.84 -20.59
C LYS A 110 -7.13 -12.88 -20.46
N SER A 111 -5.94 -13.31 -20.87
CA SER A 111 -4.76 -12.45 -20.98
C SER A 111 -5.15 -11.23 -21.81
N ARG A 112 -5.37 -10.09 -21.16
CA ARG A 112 -5.92 -8.91 -21.81
C ARG A 112 -4.78 -8.08 -22.36
N ASP A 113 -4.73 -8.07 -23.68
CA ASP A 113 -4.02 -7.14 -24.54
C ASP A 113 -4.10 -5.70 -24.00
N LYS A 114 -2.99 -4.96 -24.08
CA LYS A 114 -2.75 -3.72 -23.32
C LYS A 114 -3.65 -2.53 -23.71
N ASP A 115 -4.49 -2.66 -24.74
CA ASP A 115 -5.25 -1.53 -25.30
C ASP A 115 -6.72 -1.39 -24.82
N SER A 116 -7.28 -2.35 -24.10
CA SER A 116 -8.71 -2.28 -23.71
C SER A 116 -9.02 -1.53 -22.40
N ILE A 117 -8.04 -0.90 -21.73
CA ILE A 117 -8.29 -0.12 -20.49
C ILE A 117 -8.44 1.37 -20.82
N LYS A 118 -9.30 1.70 -21.79
CA LYS A 118 -9.76 3.08 -22.03
C LYS A 118 -11.26 3.29 -21.81
N GLU A 119 -12.02 2.26 -21.43
CA GLU A 119 -13.49 2.35 -21.30
C GLU A 119 -14.04 1.93 -19.93
N ILE A 120 -13.32 2.19 -18.84
CA ILE A 120 -13.96 2.26 -17.51
C ILE A 120 -13.75 3.67 -16.95
N THR A 121 -14.19 4.64 -17.74
CA THR A 121 -14.66 5.93 -17.25
C THR A 121 -16.13 5.70 -16.88
N LEU A 122 -16.41 5.61 -15.59
CA LEU A 122 -17.76 5.79 -15.08
C LEU A 122 -17.75 7.09 -14.28
N THR A 123 -18.66 7.95 -14.71
CA THR A 123 -19.02 9.29 -14.24
C THR A 123 -18.94 9.48 -12.74
#